data_AF-A0A535K8G0-F1
#
_entry.id   AF-A0A535K8G0-F1
#
_cell.length_a   1.000
_cell.length_b   1.000
_cell.length_c   1.000
_cell.angle_alpha   90.00
_cell.angle_beta   90.00
_cell.angle_gamma   90.00
#
_symmetry.space_group_name_H-M   'P 1'
#
loop_
_entity.id
_entity.type
_entity.pdbx_description
1 polymer ?
#
loop_
_entity_poly.entity_id
_entity_poly.type
_entity_poly.pdbx_seq_one_letter_code
_entity_poly.pdbx_strand_id
1 'polypeptide(L)' 'MRSDGKILDPVCDMIVDLAEQREQGLTIERPEREYAFCGAGCLEVFAKDPKRYIAKVERWLATGESAPPRM' A
#
# COMPACT_ATOMS: atom_id res chain seq x y z
N MET A 1 13.85 -7.04 -14.09
CA MET A 1 12.78 -7.46 -13.17
C MET A 1 12.23 -6.20 -12.53
N ARG A 2 10.93 -5.95 -12.64
CA ARG A 2 10.29 -4.69 -12.17
C ARG A 2 9.78 -4.94 -10.75
N SER A 3 10.48 -4.44 -9.74
CA SER A 3 10.14 -4.60 -8.31
C SER A 3 10.18 -3.25 -7.56
N ASP A 4 9.83 -2.16 -8.23
CA ASP A 4 9.92 -0.80 -7.68
C ASP A 4 8.54 -0.26 -7.31
N GLY A 5 7.87 -0.95 -6.39
CA GLY A 5 6.52 -0.59 -5.95
C GLY A 5 6.15 -1.24 -4.63
N LYS A 6 7.07 -1.23 -3.66
CA LYS A 6 6.79 -1.80 -2.34
C LYS A 6 5.90 -0.87 -1.54
N ILE A 7 4.84 -1.42 -0.96
CA ILE A 7 3.92 -0.68 -0.11
C ILE A 7 3.63 -1.46 1.16
N LEU A 8 3.52 -0.74 2.27
CA LEU A 8 3.09 -1.32 3.53
C LEU A 8 1.61 -1.69 3.46
N ASP A 9 1.30 -2.98 3.66
CA ASP A 9 -0.05 -3.42 4.00
C ASP A 9 -0.37 -2.88 5.41
N PRO A 10 -1.34 -1.96 5.53
CA PRO A 10 -1.63 -1.31 6.81
C PRO A 10 -2.37 -2.21 7.80
N VAL A 11 -2.93 -3.33 7.34
CA VAL A 11 -3.66 -4.30 8.16
C VAL A 11 -2.71 -5.25 8.86
N CYS A 12 -1.71 -5.76 8.16
CA CYS A 12 -0.77 -6.75 8.70
C CYS A 12 0.68 -6.24 8.91
N ASP A 13 0.95 -4.97 8.60
CA ASP A 13 2.28 -4.35 8.68
C ASP A 13 3.35 -5.02 7.79
N MET A 14 2.91 -5.78 6.78
CA MET A 14 3.79 -6.47 5.86
C MET A 14 4.07 -5.59 4.64
N ILE A 15 5.33 -5.53 4.20
CA ILE A 15 5.66 -4.87 2.92
C ILE A 15 5.34 -5.83 1.79
N VAL A 16 4.44 -5.41 0.89
CA VAL A 16 4.01 -6.18 -0.27
C VAL A 16 4.38 -5.44 -1.56
N ASP A 17 4.55 -6.19 -2.65
CA ASP A 17 4.84 -5.61 -3.97
C ASP A 17 3.54 -5.22 -4.67
N LEU A 18 3.32 -3.93 -4.89
CA LEU A 18 2.14 -3.38 -5.57
C LEU A 18 1.93 -4.00 -6.95
N ALA A 19 3.02 -4.19 -7.69
CA ALA A 19 2.96 -4.80 -9.02
C ALA A 19 2.44 -6.24 -8.97
N GLU A 20 2.96 -7.04 -8.05
CA GLU A 20 2.53 -8.43 -7.86
C GLU A 20 1.07 -8.50 -7.39
N GLN A 21 0.69 -7.65 -6.43
CA GLN A 21 -0.70 -7.63 -5.95
C GLN A 21 -1.68 -7.11 -7.00
N ARG A 22 -1.24 -6.20 -7.88
CA ARG A 22 -2.04 -5.72 -9.00
C ARG A 22 -2.34 -6.84 -9.99
N GLU A 23 -1.36 -7.68 -10.28
CA GLU A 23 -1.56 -8.88 -11.12
C GLU A 23 -2.52 -9.88 -10.46
N GLN A 24 -2.50 -9.96 -9.14
CA GLN A 24 -3.43 -10.80 -8.35
C GLN A 24 -4.81 -10.17 -8.13
N GLY A 25 -5.01 -8.89 -8.48
CA GLY A 25 -6.25 -8.16 -8.19
C GLY A 25 -6.46 -7.87 -6.70
N LEU A 26 -5.38 -7.88 -5.90
CA LEU A 26 -5.35 -7.56 -4.48
C LEU A 26 -4.94 -6.10 -4.23
N THR A 27 -5.26 -5.22 -5.19
CA THR A 27 -5.05 -3.78 -5.08
C THR A 27 -6.36 -3.00 -5.07
N ILE A 28 -6.34 -1.84 -4.41
CA ILE A 28 -7.43 -0.87 -4.46
C ILE A 28 -6.85 0.46 -4.94
N GLU A 29 -7.39 0.95 -6.05
CA GLU A 29 -7.13 2.31 -6.52
C GLU A 29 -7.98 3.31 -5.70
N ARG A 30 -7.32 4.31 -5.11
CA ARG A 30 -7.94 5.39 -4.34
C ARG A 30 -7.46 6.75 -4.88
N PRO A 31 -8.18 7.85 -4.60
CA PRO A 31 -7.77 9.18 -5.01
C PRO A 31 -6.39 9.61 -4.49
N GLU A 32 -5.90 8.99 -3.41
CA GLU A 32 -4.58 9.26 -2.86
C GLU A 32 -3.48 8.46 -3.58
N ARG A 33 -3.69 7.14 -3.76
CA ARG A 33 -2.77 6.20 -4.43
C ARG A 33 -3.42 4.83 -4.62
N GLU A 34 -2.72 3.94 -5.32
CA GLU A 34 -3.02 2.51 -5.33
C GLU A 34 -2.46 1.86 -4.05
N TYR A 35 -3.29 1.07 -3.39
CA TYR A 35 -2.94 0.30 -2.19
C TYR A 35 -2.90 -1.17 -2.53
N ALA A 36 -1.92 -1.91 -1.99
CA ALA A 36 -1.82 -3.35 -2.13
C ALA A 36 -1.98 -4.05 -0.78
N PHE A 37 -2.56 -5.24 -0.83
CA PHE A 37 -2.85 -6.05 0.35
C PHE A 37 -2.26 -7.45 0.16
N CYS A 38 -1.83 -8.08 1.25
CA CYS A 38 -1.30 -9.45 1.19
C CYS A 38 -2.40 -10.49 0.89
N GLY A 39 -3.67 -10.10 0.91
CA GLY A 39 -4.81 -10.99 0.66
C GLY A 39 -6.17 -10.31 0.79
N ALA A 40 -7.21 -11.02 0.38
CA ALA A 40 -8.60 -10.53 0.38
C ALA A 40 -9.11 -10.12 1.78
N GLY A 41 -8.69 -10.82 2.84
CA GLY A 41 -9.06 -10.46 4.20
C GLY A 41 -8.51 -9.10 4.64
N CYS A 42 -7.28 -8.75 4.24
CA CYS A 42 -6.72 -7.41 4.49
C CYS A 42 -7.47 -6.35 3.67
N LEU A 43 -7.84 -6.66 2.44
CA LEU A 43 -8.65 -5.79 1.60
C LEU A 43 -10.01 -5.48 2.23
N GLU A 44 -10.71 -6.50 2.76
CA GLU A 44 -12.00 -6.32 3.44
C GLU A 44 -11.88 -5.50 4.73
N VAL A 45 -10.83 -5.75 5.53
CA VAL A 45 -10.56 -4.98 6.74
C VAL A 45 -10.24 -3.53 6.40
N PHE A 46 -9.46 -3.30 5.34
CA PHE A 46 -9.21 -1.96 4.83
C PHE A 46 -10.50 -1.29 4.33
N ALA A 47 -11.38 -2.01 3.65
CA ALA A 47 -12.66 -1.47 3.18
C ALA A 47 -13.59 -1.04 4.32
N LYS A 48 -13.50 -1.68 5.50
CA LYS A 48 -14.25 -1.29 6.70
C LYS A 48 -13.74 0.02 7.31
N ASP A 49 -12.43 0.20 7.42
CA ASP A 49 -11.81 1.36 8.10
C ASP A 49 -10.68 2.03 7.29
N PRO A 50 -10.92 2.45 6.04
CA PRO A 50 -9.86 2.87 5.13
C PRO A 50 -9.13 4.11 5.66
N LYS A 51 -9.84 5.05 6.29
CA LYS A 51 -9.25 6.29 6.82
C LYS A 51 -8.13 6.04 7.85
N ARG A 52 -8.28 5.01 8.69
CA ARG A 52 -7.29 4.66 9.72
C ARG A 52 -6.04 4.08 9.08
N TYR A 53 -6.23 3.23 8.08
CA TYR A 53 -5.16 2.53 7.41
C TYR A 53 -4.41 3.42 6.41
N ILE A 54 -5.13 4.25 5.65
CA ILE A 54 -4.57 5.30 4.78
C ILE A 54 -3.56 6.15 5.56
N ALA A 55 -3.94 6.70 6.71
CA ALA A 55 -3.04 7.54 7.51
C ALA A 55 -1.75 6.80 7.93
N LYS A 56 -1.82 5.48 8.13
CA LYS A 56 -0.67 4.64 8.47
C LYS A 56 0.23 4.39 7.26
N VAL A 57 -0.34 4.06 6.11
CA VAL A 57 0.40 3.88 4.85
C VAL A 57 1.03 5.19 4.40
N GLU A 58 0.27 6.30 4.43
CA GLU A 58 0.75 7.65 4.15
C GLU A 58 1.91 8.02 5.06
N ARG A 59 1.80 7.73 6.36
CA ARG A 59 2.88 7.98 7.31
C ARG A 59 4.11 7.14 7.01
N TRP A 60 3.94 5.85 6.69
CA TRP A 60 5.06 4.97 6.32
C TRP A 60 5.80 5.49 5.08
N LEU A 61 5.05 5.89 4.05
CA LEU A 61 5.60 6.49 2.82
C LEU A 61 6.27 7.84 3.09
N ALA A 62 5.67 8.67 3.94
CA ALA A 62 6.26 9.94 4.36
C ALA A 62 7.56 9.76 5.16
N THR A 63 7.73 8.63 5.87
CA THR A 63 8.95 8.32 6.64
C THR A 63 10.08 7.66 5.86
N GLY A 64 9.88 7.27 4.60
CA GLY A 64 11.01 6.99 3.69
C GLY A 64 10.99 5.66 2.95
N GLU A 65 10.15 5.57 1.92
CA GLU A 65 10.61 4.94 0.68
C GLU A 65 10.22 5.85 -0.50
N SER A 66 11.29 6.39 -1.13
CA SER A 66 11.33 7.09 -2.42
C SER A 66 10.74 8.49 -2.56
N ALA A 67 11.40 9.48 -1.93
CA ALA A 67 11.80 10.67 -2.65
C ALA A 67 13.13 11.20 -2.08
N PRO A 68 14.23 11.28 -2.86
CA PRO A 68 15.30 12.18 -2.47
C PRO A 68 14.73 13.61 -2.49
N PRO A 69 15.19 14.52 -1.61
CA PRO A 69 14.84 15.92 -1.75
C PRO A 69 15.36 16.37 -3.12
N ARG A 70 14.47 16.66 -4.07
CA ARG A 70 14.86 17.36 -5.29
C ARG A 70 15.10 18.82 -4.89
N MET A 71 16.38 19.16 -4.73
CA MET A 71 16.90 20.53 -4.72
C MET A 71 16.92 21.09 -6.14
#